data_AF-A0A7X3RGG9-F1
#
_entry.id   AF-A0A7X3RGG9-F1
#
_cell.length_a   1.000
_cell.length_b   1.000
_cell.length_c   1.000
_cell.angle_alpha   90.00
_cell.angle_beta   90.00
_cell.angle_gamma   90.00
#
_symmetry.space_group_name_H-M   'P 1'
#
loop_
_entity.id
_entity.type
_entity.pdbx_description
1 polymer ?
#
loop_
_entity_poly.entity_id
_entity_poly.type
_entity_poly.pdbx_seq_one_letter_code
_entity_poly.pdbx_strand_id
1 'polypeptide(L)'
;NASYRDLAGLGSREVDGLVSIAQKIGEQGGIYGAKITGGGGGGTVAMLCYGSIENSLTQILAAYKLAWGIDAELIRGNAAGAFEFGHILWELKESEPPTHF
;
A
#
# COMPACT_ATOMS: atom_id res chain seq x y z
N ASN A 1 13.16 5.09 -7.94
CA ASN A 1 13.35 5.37 -6.50
C ASN A 1 14.38 6.48 -6.19
N ALA A 2 14.84 7.25 -7.19
CA ALA A 2 16.01 8.14 -7.02
C ALA A 2 15.83 9.25 -5.97
N SER A 3 14.68 9.93 -5.90
CA SER A 3 14.51 11.03 -4.92
C SER A 3 14.59 10.59 -3.46
N TYR A 4 14.02 9.42 -3.11
CA TYR A 4 14.10 8.89 -1.74
C TYR A 4 15.51 8.44 -1.37
N ARG A 5 16.21 7.79 -2.31
CA ARG A 5 17.58 7.36 -2.09
C ARG A 5 18.55 8.53 -2.04
N ASP A 6 18.52 9.37 -3.06
CA ASP A 6 19.60 10.32 -3.37
C ASP A 6 19.38 11.68 -2.69
N LEU A 7 18.12 12.11 -2.47
CA LEU A 7 17.81 13.40 -1.85
C LEU A 7 17.43 13.27 -0.37
N ALA A 8 16.64 12.25 -0.02
CA ALA A 8 16.21 12.04 1.37
C ALA A 8 17.14 11.13 2.17
N GLY A 9 18.04 10.37 1.52
CA GLY A 9 18.89 9.39 2.20
C GLY A 9 18.12 8.20 2.78
N LEU A 10 16.90 7.95 2.30
CA LEU A 10 15.98 6.93 2.79
C LEU A 10 15.87 5.71 1.85
N GLY A 11 16.88 5.50 1.00
CA GLY A 11 16.97 4.34 0.11
C GLY A 11 17.45 3.08 0.85
N SER A 12 17.35 1.93 0.17
CA SER A 12 17.96 0.67 0.58
C SER A 12 18.26 -0.16 -0.66
N ARG A 13 19.32 -0.97 -0.62
CA ARG A 13 19.75 -1.77 -1.79
C ARG A 13 18.67 -2.77 -2.21
N GLU A 14 17.98 -3.33 -1.24
CA GLU A 14 16.89 -4.28 -1.40
C GLU A 14 15.70 -3.62 -2.11
N VAL A 15 15.27 -2.44 -1.63
CA VAL A 15 14.15 -1.70 -2.22
C VAL A 15 14.50 -1.18 -3.60
N ASP A 16 15.69 -0.60 -3.78
CA ASP A 16 16.14 -0.11 -5.09
C ASP A 16 16.24 -1.24 -6.11
N GLY A 17 16.73 -2.38 -5.66
CA GLY A 17 16.82 -3.58 -6.46
C GLY A 17 15.46 -4.16 -6.84
N LEU A 18 14.51 -4.23 -5.91
CA LEU A 18 13.14 -4.65 -6.18
C LEU A 18 12.46 -3.71 -7.19
N VAL A 19 12.63 -2.39 -7.03
CA VAL A 19 12.17 -1.39 -8.01
C VAL A 19 12.82 -1.60 -9.38
N SER A 20 14.13 -1.90 -9.42
CA SER A 20 14.84 -2.17 -10.68
C SER A 20 14.32 -3.43 -11.38
N ILE A 21 14.06 -4.52 -10.64
CA ILE A 21 13.49 -5.76 -11.20
C ILE A 21 12.11 -5.47 -11.79
N ALA A 22 11.24 -4.77 -11.06
CA ALA A 22 9.91 -4.38 -11.53
C ALA A 22 9.97 -3.53 -12.80
N GLN A 23 10.90 -2.58 -12.87
CA GLN A 23 11.13 -1.75 -14.07
C GLN A 23 11.63 -2.56 -15.26
N LYS A 24 12.46 -3.60 -15.04
CA LYS A 24 12.95 -4.47 -16.12
C LYS A 24 11.86 -5.36 -16.70
N ILE A 25 10.89 -5.80 -15.88
CA ILE A 25 9.68 -6.47 -16.39
C ILE A 25 8.86 -5.49 -17.25
N GLY A 26 8.64 -4.29 -16.71
CA GLY A 26 8.01 -3.19 -17.45
C GLY A 26 6.58 -3.46 -17.91
N GLU A 27 6.12 -2.61 -18.82
CA GLU A 27 4.71 -2.53 -19.23
C GLU A 27 4.23 -3.80 -19.95
N GLN A 28 5.11 -4.49 -20.68
CA GLN A 28 4.77 -5.75 -21.36
C GLN A 28 4.41 -6.86 -20.36
N GLY A 29 4.98 -6.83 -19.15
CA GLY A 29 4.58 -7.69 -18.04
C GLY A 29 3.51 -7.09 -17.15
N GLY A 30 2.86 -6.00 -17.57
CA GLY A 30 1.79 -5.32 -16.83
C GLY A 30 2.26 -4.44 -15.66
N ILE A 31 3.56 -4.10 -15.59
CA ILE A 31 4.14 -3.26 -14.52
C ILE A 31 4.47 -1.87 -15.09
N TYR A 32 3.73 -0.85 -14.65
CA TYR A 32 3.85 0.52 -15.17
C TYR A 32 4.73 1.40 -14.28
N GLY A 33 4.87 1.04 -13.02
CA GLY A 33 5.71 1.79 -12.09
C GLY A 33 5.92 1.06 -10.77
N ALA A 34 7.02 1.38 -10.11
CA ALA A 34 7.35 0.86 -8.78
C ALA A 34 8.10 1.92 -7.97
N LYS A 35 7.74 2.07 -6.70
CA LYS A 35 8.38 3.02 -5.79
C LYS A 35 8.25 2.58 -4.32
N ILE A 36 9.22 2.96 -3.50
CA ILE A 36 9.14 2.82 -2.05
C ILE A 36 7.87 3.50 -1.50
N THR A 37 7.24 2.86 -0.52
CA THR A 37 6.09 3.40 0.23
C THR A 37 6.32 3.25 1.74
N GLY A 38 5.87 4.23 2.53
CA GLY A 38 6.15 4.33 3.96
C GLY A 38 7.38 5.20 4.29
N GLY A 39 7.99 4.94 5.47
CA GLY A 39 9.06 5.78 6.04
C GLY A 39 10.43 5.69 5.36
N GLY A 40 10.69 4.61 4.61
CA GLY A 40 11.97 4.39 3.93
C GLY A 40 13.00 3.58 4.71
N GLY A 41 14.24 3.51 4.20
CA GLY A 41 15.33 2.70 4.76
C GLY A 41 15.18 1.19 4.56
N GLY A 42 14.23 0.77 3.73
CA GLY A 42 13.79 -0.61 3.56
C GLY A 42 12.28 -0.67 3.43
N GLY A 43 11.70 -1.83 3.76
CA GLY A 43 10.25 -2.01 3.85
C GLY A 43 9.59 -2.31 2.51
N THR A 44 8.52 -1.59 2.20
CA THR A 44 7.57 -1.97 1.14
C THR A 44 7.77 -1.17 -0.15
N VAL A 45 7.61 -1.86 -1.29
CA VAL A 45 7.50 -1.24 -2.61
C VAL A 45 6.05 -1.33 -3.08
N ALA A 46 5.46 -0.19 -3.42
CA ALA A 46 4.19 -0.15 -4.13
C ALA A 46 4.45 -0.27 -5.64
N MET A 47 3.70 -1.14 -6.30
CA MET A 47 3.74 -1.33 -7.74
C MET A 47 2.41 -0.94 -8.37
N LEU A 48 2.47 -0.17 -9.46
CA LEU A 48 1.32 0.14 -10.29
C LEU A 48 1.25 -0.88 -11.41
N CYS A 49 0.18 -1.68 -11.42
CA CYS A 49 0.02 -2.82 -12.31
C CYS A 49 -1.33 -2.79 -13.03
N TYR A 50 -1.39 -3.34 -14.24
CA TYR A 50 -2.63 -3.51 -14.99
C TYR A 50 -2.60 -4.80 -15.83
N GLY A 51 -3.76 -5.46 -15.96
CA GLY A 51 -3.89 -6.73 -16.67
C GLY A 51 -3.50 -7.96 -15.84
N SER A 52 -3.19 -9.07 -16.53
CA SER A 52 -2.68 -10.29 -15.89
C SER A 52 -1.20 -10.13 -15.59
N ILE A 53 -0.85 -10.28 -14.31
CA ILE A 53 0.49 -9.98 -13.78
C ILE A 53 1.06 -11.13 -12.96
N GLU A 54 0.37 -12.26 -12.88
CA GLU A 54 0.70 -13.38 -12.01
C GLU A 54 2.10 -13.95 -12.32
N ASN A 55 2.42 -14.08 -13.61
CA ASN A 55 3.75 -14.51 -14.06
C ASN A 55 4.82 -13.46 -13.71
N SER A 56 4.53 -12.18 -13.95
CA SER A 56 5.42 -11.07 -13.63
C SER A 56 5.72 -11.00 -12.13
N LEU A 57 4.70 -11.11 -11.28
CA LEU A 57 4.86 -11.12 -9.82
C LEU A 57 5.72 -12.32 -9.38
N THR A 58 5.47 -13.51 -9.94
CA THR A 58 6.28 -14.70 -9.64
C THR A 58 7.75 -14.47 -10.01
N GLN A 59 8.01 -13.89 -11.18
CA GLN A 59 9.37 -13.56 -11.62
C GLN A 59 10.03 -12.51 -10.72
N ILE A 60 9.29 -11.48 -10.30
CA ILE A 60 9.80 -10.43 -9.40
C ILE A 60 10.21 -11.04 -8.06
N LEU A 61 9.32 -11.83 -7.44
CA LEU A 61 9.57 -12.45 -6.14
C LEU A 61 10.75 -13.42 -6.21
N ALA A 62 10.83 -14.24 -7.27
CA ALA A 62 11.95 -15.17 -7.47
C ALA A 62 13.28 -14.43 -7.69
N ALA A 63 13.30 -13.41 -8.55
CA ALA A 63 14.50 -12.61 -8.81
C ALA A 63 14.96 -11.85 -7.55
N TYR A 64 14.01 -11.33 -6.76
CA TYR A 64 14.31 -10.68 -5.49
C TYR A 64 14.91 -11.66 -4.48
N LYS A 65 14.29 -12.82 -4.29
CA LYS A 65 14.82 -13.87 -3.41
C LYS A 65 16.21 -14.33 -3.84
N LEU A 66 16.44 -14.49 -5.15
CA LEU A 66 17.74 -14.89 -5.67
C LEU A 66 18.83 -13.84 -5.37
N ALA A 67 18.50 -12.55 -5.47
CA ALA A 67 19.46 -11.47 -5.31
C ALA A 67 19.79 -11.15 -3.83
N TRP A 68 18.83 -11.27 -2.92
CA TRP A 68 19.02 -10.90 -1.50
C TRP A 68 18.81 -12.03 -0.49
N GLY A 69 18.33 -13.20 -0.92
CA GLY A 69 18.01 -14.31 -0.01
C GLY A 69 16.78 -14.06 0.87
N ILE A 70 15.99 -13.01 0.57
CA ILE A 70 14.84 -12.60 1.37
C ILE A 70 13.55 -12.99 0.63
N ASP A 71 12.63 -13.64 1.35
CA ASP A 71 11.27 -13.84 0.89
C ASP A 71 10.46 -12.54 1.08
N ALA A 72 10.06 -11.92 -0.03
CA ALA A 72 9.18 -10.75 0.02
C ALA A 72 7.72 -11.17 0.20
N GLU A 73 7.01 -10.44 1.06
CA GLU A 73 5.57 -10.61 1.24
C GLU A 73 4.80 -9.85 0.15
N LEU A 74 3.84 -10.54 -0.50
CA LEU A 74 2.96 -9.94 -1.48
C LEU A 74 1.63 -9.53 -0.83
N ILE A 75 1.38 -8.22 -0.79
CA ILE A 75 0.11 -7.66 -0.35
C ILE A 75 -0.66 -7.19 -1.60
N ARG A 76 -1.82 -7.80 -1.88
CA ARG A 76 -2.70 -7.44 -3.00
C ARG A 76 -4.15 -7.39 -2.51
N GLY A 77 -4.91 -6.43 -3.02
CA GLY A 77 -6.33 -6.28 -2.72
C GLY A 77 -6.69 -4.83 -2.44
N ASN A 78 -7.92 -4.62 -1.99
CA ASN A 78 -8.37 -3.37 -1.40
C ASN A 78 -9.00 -3.68 -0.04
N ALA A 79 -9.11 -2.66 0.80
CA ALA A 79 -9.79 -2.77 2.08
C ALA A 79 -10.59 -1.48 2.32
N ALA A 80 -11.73 -1.62 2.99
CA ALA A 80 -12.42 -0.47 3.54
C ALA A 80 -11.60 0.12 4.70
N GLY A 81 -11.62 1.44 4.85
CA GLY A 81 -11.05 2.10 6.02
C GLY A 81 -11.84 1.74 7.30
N ALA A 82 -11.29 2.11 8.46
CA ALA A 82 -12.01 2.00 9.72
C ALA A 82 -13.33 2.80 9.64
N PHE A 83 -14.43 2.16 10.03
CA PHE A 83 -15.77 2.76 10.08
C PHE A 83 -16.36 2.50 11.47
N GLU A 84 -16.89 3.55 12.11
CA GLU A 84 -17.71 3.44 13.31
C GLU A 84 -19.12 3.96 12.96
N PHE A 85 -20.17 3.21 13.33
CA PHE A 85 -21.56 3.61 13.16
C PHE A 85 -22.24 3.74 14.52
N GLY A 86 -23.06 4.80 14.68
CA GLY A 86 -23.85 5.05 15.89
C GLY A 86 -23.85 6.53 16.27
N HIS A 87 -25.00 7.20 16.15
CA HIS A 87 -25.26 8.44 16.88
C HIS A 87 -26.60 8.29 17.59
N ILE A 88 -26.71 8.80 18.81
CA ILE A 88 -27.98 8.87 19.53
C ILE A 88 -28.58 10.24 19.22
N LEU A 89 -29.74 10.25 18.58
CA LEU A 89 -30.55 11.46 18.43
C LEU A 89 -31.37 11.63 19.71
N TRP A 90 -31.09 12.69 20.47
CA TRP A 90 -31.93 13.09 21.59
C TRP A 90 -32.93 14.13 21.10
N GLU A 91 -34.20 13.77 21.05
CA GLU A 91 -35.28 14.73 20.85
C GLU A 91 -35.80 15.19 22.21
N LEU A 92 -35.79 16.50 22.43
CA LEU A 92 -36.43 17.10 23.60
C LEU A 92 -37.94 17.02 23.37
N LYS A 93 -38.63 16.16 24.13
CA LYS A 93 -40.08 16.15 24.17
C LYS A 93 -40.52 17.27 25.12
N GLU A 94 -41.21 18.28 24.60
CA GLU A 94 -41.86 19.28 25.47
C GLU A 94 -42.81 18.53 26.42
N SER A 95 -42.61 18.73 27.73
CA SER A 95 -43.51 18.18 28.74
C SER A 95 -44.82 18.95 28.70
N GLU A 96 -45.95 18.24 28.77
CA GLU A 96 -47.25 18.88 28.95
C GLU A 96 -47.22 19.82 30.18
N PRO A 97 -47.78 21.03 30.08
CA PRO A 97 -47.79 21.97 31.20
C PRO A 97 -48.51 21.34 32.39
N PRO A 98 -48.01 21.52 33.63
CA PRO A 98 -48.61 20.91 34.81
C PRO A 98 -50.06 21.36 34.95
N THR A 99 -50.98 20.40 35.09
CA THR A 99 -52.43 20.64 35.09
C THR A 99 -53.00 21.05 36.45
N HIS A 100 -52.20 21.02 37.52
CA HIS A 100 -52.65 21.46 38.85
C HIS A 100 -51.50 22.14 39.64
N PHE A 101 -51.82 23.26 40.29
CA PHE A 101 -51.00 23.92 41.31
C PHE A 101 -51.22 23.27 42.68
#